data_AF-R0ED27-F1
#
_entry.id   AF-R0ED27-F1
#
_cell.length_a   1.000
_cell.length_b   1.000
_cell.length_c   1.000
_cell.angle_alpha   90.00
_cell.angle_beta   90.00
_cell.angle_gamma   90.00
#
_symmetry.space_group_name_H-M   'P 1'
#
loop_
_entity.id
_entity.type
_entity.pdbx_description
1 polymer ?
#
loop_
_entity_poly.entity_id
_entity_poly.type
_entity_poly.pdbx_seq_one_letter_code
_entity_poly.pdbx_strand_id
1 'polypeptide(L)'
;MRSLSFAGIGVILVVIVALLVGWPSYNVYAARKHGEAELARASQNRQVRVQEALAKYEAADYDAKAEIRRAQGVAAANKIIAESLGGPEGYLRWRYIEMLQETSAQGGHQVIYIPTEAGLPILEAGRRAQPLPRPDADKKKD
;
A
#
# COMPACT_ATOMS: atom_id res chain seq x y z
N MET A 1 -42.33 -3.54 -79.01
CA MET A 1 -41.04 -3.43 -78.28
C MET A 1 -40.89 -2.14 -77.46
N ARG A 2 -41.61 -1.04 -77.75
CA ARG A 2 -41.49 0.23 -76.99
C ARG A 2 -42.13 0.23 -75.59
N SER A 3 -43.17 -0.56 -75.33
CA SER A 3 -43.88 -0.60 -74.04
C SER A 3 -43.07 -1.29 -72.92
N LEU A 4 -42.22 -2.26 -73.25
CA LEU A 4 -41.37 -2.97 -72.30
C LEU A 4 -40.27 -2.05 -71.72
N SER A 5 -39.80 -1.07 -72.51
CA SER A 5 -38.78 -0.10 -72.08
C SER A 5 -39.31 0.91 -71.05
N PHE A 6 -40.57 1.34 -71.17
CA PHE A 6 -41.18 2.27 -70.20
C PHE A 6 -41.49 1.59 -68.86
N ALA A 7 -41.86 0.31 -68.87
CA ALA A 7 -42.09 -0.48 -67.65
C ALA A 7 -40.80 -0.65 -66.83
N GLY A 8 -39.66 -0.93 -67.48
CA GLY A 8 -38.36 -1.03 -66.81
C GLY A 8 -37.91 0.30 -66.17
N ILE A 9 -38.13 1.43 -66.86
CA ILE A 9 -37.82 2.76 -66.33
C ILE A 9 -38.69 3.09 -65.11
N GLY A 10 -39.97 2.71 -65.12
CA GLY A 10 -40.87 2.89 -63.98
C GLY A 10 -40.39 2.15 -62.72
N VAL A 11 -39.94 0.90 -62.87
CA VAL A 11 -39.41 0.12 -61.73
C VAL A 11 -38.14 0.75 -61.16
N ILE A 12 -37.22 1.21 -62.02
CA ILE A 12 -35.99 1.87 -61.58
C ILE A 12 -36.30 3.17 -60.82
N LEU A 13 -37.26 3.97 -61.29
CA LEU A 13 -37.71 5.18 -60.61
C LEU A 13 -38.28 4.88 -59.22
N VAL A 14 -39.08 3.83 -59.06
CA VAL A 14 -39.62 3.41 -57.76
C VAL A 14 -38.50 3.00 -56.80
N VAL A 15 -37.49 2.26 -57.28
CA VAL A 15 -36.33 1.88 -56.46
C VAL A 15 -35.53 3.11 -56.03
N ILE A 16 -35.30 4.06 -56.93
CA ILE A 16 -34.58 5.30 -56.61
C ILE A 16 -35.35 6.11 -55.56
N VAL A 17 -36.66 6.28 -55.71
CA VAL A 17 -37.49 6.98 -54.72
C VAL A 17 -37.48 6.25 -53.37
N ALA A 18 -37.57 4.92 -53.37
CA ALA A 18 -37.49 4.13 -52.14
C ALA A 18 -36.14 4.28 -51.43
N LEU A 19 -35.03 4.34 -52.17
CA LEU A 19 -33.69 4.59 -51.62
C LEU A 19 -33.57 6.03 -51.08
N LEU A 20 -34.05 7.03 -51.83
CA LEU A 20 -34.00 8.43 -51.43
C LEU A 20 -34.81 8.72 -50.16
N VAL A 21 -35.92 8.00 -49.94
CA VAL A 21 -36.74 8.13 -48.73
C VAL A 21 -36.26 7.23 -47.59
N GLY A 22 -35.84 5.99 -47.90
CA GLY A 22 -35.41 5.00 -46.91
C GLY A 22 -34.06 5.31 -46.28
N TRP A 23 -33.10 5.82 -47.06
CA TRP A 23 -31.75 6.11 -46.60
C TRP A 23 -31.66 7.17 -45.49
N PRO A 24 -32.24 8.38 -45.62
CA PRO A 24 -32.18 9.37 -44.54
C PRO A 24 -32.95 8.91 -43.29
N SER A 25 -34.06 8.18 -43.48
CA SER A 25 -34.85 7.63 -42.39
C SER A 25 -34.08 6.58 -41.58
N TYR A 26 -33.35 5.68 -42.26
CA TYR A 26 -32.47 4.71 -41.62
C TYR A 26 -31.32 5.37 -40.86
N ASN A 27 -30.70 6.40 -41.45
CA ASN A 27 -29.59 7.10 -40.81
C ASN A 27 -30.00 7.76 -39.48
N VAL A 28 -31.19 8.37 -39.41
CA VAL A 28 -31.73 8.94 -38.16
C VAL A 28 -32.01 7.86 -37.11
N TYR A 29 -32.59 6.73 -37.53
CA TYR A 29 -32.82 5.60 -36.62
C TYR A 29 -31.50 5.05 -36.05
N ALA A 30 -30.51 4.83 -36.92
CA ALA A 30 -29.19 4.36 -36.53
C ALA A 30 -28.52 5.35 -35.56
N ALA A 31 -28.56 6.66 -35.84
CA ALA A 31 -28.02 7.69 -34.95
C ALA A 31 -28.71 7.70 -33.57
N ARG A 32 -30.04 7.55 -33.51
CA ARG A 32 -30.77 7.44 -32.25
C ARG A 32 -30.36 6.21 -31.45
N LYS A 33 -30.25 5.05 -32.09
CA LYS A 33 -29.82 3.82 -31.43
C LYS A 33 -28.38 3.89 -30.93
N HIS A 34 -27.51 4.56 -31.66
CA HIS A 34 -26.17 4.87 -31.18
C HIS A 34 -26.19 5.75 -29.92
N GLY A 35 -26.95 6.85 -29.93
CA GLY A 35 -27.08 7.73 -28.75
C GLY A 35 -27.67 7.02 -27.52
N GLU A 36 -28.72 6.21 -27.71
CA GLU A 36 -29.29 5.38 -26.64
C GLU A 36 -28.26 4.41 -26.07
N ALA A 37 -27.47 3.76 -26.93
CA ALA A 37 -26.42 2.83 -26.51
C ALA A 37 -25.29 3.54 -25.75
N GLU A 38 -24.88 4.74 -26.19
CA GLU A 38 -23.87 5.54 -25.49
C GLU A 38 -24.33 6.01 -24.11
N LEU A 39 -25.57 6.48 -23.99
CA LEU A 39 -26.16 6.86 -22.71
C LEU A 39 -26.27 5.66 -21.76
N ALA A 40 -26.70 4.51 -22.27
CA ALA A 40 -26.76 3.27 -21.49
C ALA A 40 -25.37 2.83 -21.01
N ARG A 41 -24.35 2.89 -21.87
CA ARG A 41 -22.96 2.60 -21.47
C ARG A 41 -22.45 3.60 -20.43
N ALA A 42 -22.72 4.89 -20.60
CA ALA A 42 -22.30 5.91 -19.66
C ALA A 42 -22.95 5.74 -18.28
N SER A 43 -24.22 5.37 -18.22
CA SER A 43 -24.92 5.11 -16.97
C SER A 43 -24.38 3.87 -16.25
N GLN A 44 -24.16 2.78 -16.98
CA GLN A 44 -23.51 1.57 -16.46
C GLN A 44 -22.10 1.87 -15.94
N ASN A 45 -21.28 2.58 -16.72
CA ASN A 45 -19.93 2.96 -16.29
C ASN A 45 -19.94 3.86 -15.04
N ARG A 46 -20.96 4.69 -14.85
CA ARG A 46 -21.12 5.46 -13.61
C ARG A 46 -21.49 4.54 -12.44
N GLN A 47 -22.43 3.60 -12.64
CA GLN A 47 -22.83 2.65 -11.61
C GLN A 47 -21.66 1.77 -11.16
N VAL A 48 -20.89 1.23 -12.10
CA VAL A 48 -19.69 0.43 -11.81
C VAL A 48 -18.70 1.25 -10.97
N ARG A 49 -18.38 2.48 -11.37
CA ARG A 49 -17.46 3.34 -10.60
C ARG A 49 -17.97 3.66 -9.19
N VAL A 50 -19.28 3.83 -9.01
CA VAL A 50 -19.87 4.05 -7.68
C VAL A 50 -19.75 2.79 -6.83
N GLN A 51 -20.06 1.63 -7.39
CA GLN A 51 -19.93 0.35 -6.69
C GLN A 51 -18.48 0.04 -6.32
N GLU A 52 -17.54 0.28 -7.24
CA GLU A 52 -16.11 0.16 -6.97
C GLU A 52 -15.64 1.12 -5.88
N ALA A 53 -16.11 2.37 -5.89
CA ALA A 53 -15.77 3.34 -4.85
C ALA A 53 -16.34 2.93 -3.49
N LEU A 54 -17.58 2.43 -3.45
CA LEU A 54 -18.20 1.92 -2.23
C LEU A 54 -17.45 0.69 -1.69
N ALA A 55 -17.11 -0.27 -2.56
CA ALA A 55 -16.35 -1.44 -2.17
C ALA A 55 -14.97 -1.08 -1.59
N LYS A 56 -14.28 -0.10 -2.19
CA LYS A 56 -13.01 0.41 -1.66
C LYS A 56 -13.16 1.10 -0.30
N TYR A 57 -14.23 1.88 -0.12
CA TYR A 57 -14.54 2.52 1.15
C TYR A 57 -14.81 1.48 2.25
N GLU A 58 -15.66 0.49 1.95
CA GLU A 58 -15.98 -0.59 2.90
C GLU A 58 -14.74 -1.41 3.26
N ALA A 59 -13.91 -1.76 2.27
CA ALA A 59 -12.65 -2.45 2.52
C ALA A 59 -11.75 -1.65 3.48
N ALA A 60 -11.54 -0.36 3.21
CA ALA A 60 -10.72 0.49 4.07
C ALA A 60 -11.30 0.66 5.48
N ASP A 61 -12.63 0.73 5.63
CA ASP A 61 -13.30 0.79 6.93
C ASP A 61 -13.11 -0.51 7.72
N TYR A 62 -13.24 -1.68 7.08
CA TYR A 62 -12.98 -2.96 7.72
C TYR A 62 -11.52 -3.14 8.11
N ASP A 63 -10.59 -2.73 7.24
CA ASP A 63 -9.15 -2.76 7.55
C ASP A 63 -8.82 -1.86 8.74
N ALA A 64 -9.38 -0.65 8.79
CA ALA A 64 -9.21 0.26 9.92
C ALA A 64 -9.76 -0.34 11.23
N LYS A 65 -10.94 -0.97 11.19
CA LYS A 65 -11.51 -1.66 12.36
C LYS A 65 -10.66 -2.85 12.81
N ALA A 66 -10.13 -3.62 11.86
CA ALA A 66 -9.21 -4.72 12.15
C ALA A 66 -7.93 -4.21 12.82
N GLU A 67 -7.37 -3.10 12.35
CA GLU A 67 -6.19 -2.47 12.95
C GLU A 67 -6.44 -1.99 14.38
N ILE A 68 -7.59 -1.35 14.62
CA ILE A 68 -7.99 -0.95 15.98
C ILE A 68 -8.06 -2.17 16.89
N ARG A 69 -8.68 -3.27 16.43
CA ARG A 69 -8.79 -4.48 17.24
C ARG A 69 -7.44 -5.14 17.49
N ARG A 70 -6.55 -5.15 16.51
CA ARG A 70 -5.17 -5.63 16.67
C ARG A 70 -4.41 -4.78 17.69
N ALA A 71 -4.46 -3.46 17.57
CA ALA A 71 -3.82 -2.53 18.50
C ALA A 71 -4.36 -2.68 19.93
N GLN A 72 -5.68 -2.87 20.10
CA GLN A 72 -6.29 -3.18 21.39
C GLN A 72 -5.76 -4.49 21.98
N GLY A 73 -5.62 -5.54 21.16
CA GLY A 73 -5.05 -6.82 21.58
C GLY A 73 -3.61 -6.69 22.05
N VAL A 74 -2.78 -5.97 21.28
CA VAL A 74 -1.39 -5.67 21.65
C VAL A 74 -1.31 -4.86 22.94
N ALA A 75 -2.13 -3.83 23.09
CA ALA A 75 -2.18 -3.01 24.30
C ALA A 75 -2.60 -3.83 25.53
N ALA A 76 -3.60 -4.70 25.39
CA ALA A 76 -4.04 -5.59 26.47
C ALA A 76 -2.94 -6.59 26.85
N ALA A 77 -2.27 -7.20 25.86
CA ALA A 77 -1.15 -8.11 26.10
C ALA A 77 0.00 -7.40 26.82
N ASN A 78 0.40 -6.22 26.35
CA ASN A 78 1.45 -5.43 26.98
C ASN A 78 1.10 -5.04 28.43
N LYS A 79 -0.16 -4.69 28.68
CA LYS A 79 -0.64 -4.40 30.03
C LYS A 79 -0.51 -5.62 30.96
N ILE A 80 -0.95 -6.80 30.50
CA ILE A 80 -0.87 -8.05 31.29
C ILE A 80 0.60 -8.38 31.61
N ILE A 81 1.50 -8.28 30.64
CA ILE A 81 2.93 -8.56 30.84
C ILE A 81 3.54 -7.51 31.79
N ALA A 82 3.19 -6.23 31.64
CA ALA A 82 3.70 -5.20 32.53
C ALA A 82 3.24 -5.40 33.97
N GLU A 83 1.98 -5.74 34.19
CA GLU A 83 1.46 -6.05 35.52
C GLU A 83 2.14 -7.29 36.13
N SER A 84 2.41 -8.33 35.33
CA SER A 84 3.07 -9.55 35.83
C SER A 84 4.56 -9.35 36.16
N LEU A 85 5.21 -8.34 35.56
CA LEU A 85 6.62 -8.00 35.79
C LEU A 85 6.84 -6.90 36.84
N GLY A 86 5.82 -6.54 37.61
CA GLY A 86 5.93 -5.53 38.67
C GLY A 86 5.84 -4.09 38.17
N GLY A 87 5.25 -3.87 37.00
CA GLY A 87 4.97 -2.56 36.42
C GLY A 87 5.85 -2.18 35.22
N PRO A 88 5.79 -0.91 34.79
CA PRO A 88 6.45 -0.44 33.56
C PRO A 88 7.96 -0.68 33.52
N GLU A 89 8.67 -0.50 34.63
CA GLU A 89 10.13 -0.69 34.71
C GLU A 89 10.55 -2.15 34.49
N GLY A 90 9.79 -3.10 35.06
CA GLY A 90 10.04 -4.53 34.85
C GLY A 90 9.77 -4.96 33.42
N TYR A 91 8.71 -4.41 32.81
CA TYR A 91 8.39 -4.62 31.40
C TYR A 91 9.49 -4.13 30.46
N LEU A 92 9.97 -2.90 30.65
CA LEU A 92 11.03 -2.32 29.81
C LEU A 92 12.33 -3.13 29.93
N ARG A 93 12.68 -3.59 31.13
CA ARG A 93 13.85 -4.44 31.35
C ARG A 93 13.71 -5.79 30.66
N TRP A 94 12.56 -6.45 30.79
CA TRP A 94 12.29 -7.71 30.10
C TRP A 94 12.36 -7.53 28.58
N ARG A 95 11.73 -6.49 28.03
CA ARG A 95 11.75 -6.20 26.58
C ARG A 95 13.16 -5.92 26.08
N TYR A 96 13.98 -5.23 26.87
CA TYR A 96 15.39 -5.02 26.56
C TYR A 96 16.17 -6.35 26.50
N ILE A 97 15.97 -7.23 27.49
CA ILE A 97 16.61 -8.56 27.50
C ILE A 97 16.16 -9.40 26.31
N GLU A 98 14.87 -9.38 25.97
CA GLU A 98 14.30 -10.07 24.81
C GLU A 98 14.93 -9.57 23.50
N MET A 99 15.02 -8.25 23.31
CA MET A 99 15.69 -7.64 22.15
C MET A 99 17.16 -8.04 22.04
N LEU A 100 17.88 -8.11 23.17
CA LEU A 100 19.26 -8.58 23.20
C LEU A 100 19.37 -10.05 22.80
N GLN A 101 18.45 -10.91 23.25
CA GLN A 101 18.41 -12.32 22.86
C GLN A 101 18.13 -12.49 21.37
N GLU A 102 17.16 -11.77 20.82
CA GLU A 102 16.84 -11.79 19.38
C GLU A 102 18.03 -11.34 18.52
N THR A 103 18.68 -10.24 18.91
CA THR A 103 19.81 -9.66 18.16
C THR A 103 21.07 -10.53 18.26
N SER A 104 21.34 -11.11 19.44
CA SER A 104 22.45 -12.04 19.63
C SER A 104 22.24 -13.38 18.93
N ALA A 105 21.00 -13.87 18.82
CA ALA A 105 20.66 -15.05 18.04
C ALA A 105 20.88 -14.85 16.53
N GLN A 106 20.84 -13.60 16.05
CA GLN A 106 21.16 -13.22 14.66
C GLN A 106 22.65 -12.94 14.43
N GLY A 107 23.53 -13.25 15.39
CA GLY A 107 24.99 -13.20 15.22
C GLY A 107 25.63 -11.83 15.39
N GLY A 108 24.89 -10.82 15.87
CA GLY A 108 25.41 -9.48 16.12
C GLY A 108 25.32 -9.09 17.59
N HIS A 109 26.44 -9.03 18.31
CA HIS A 109 26.52 -8.25 19.54
C HIS A 109 26.58 -6.77 19.14
N GLN A 110 25.45 -6.17 18.77
CA GLN A 110 25.42 -4.76 18.37
C GLN A 110 25.53 -3.91 19.65
N VAL A 111 26.72 -3.39 19.93
CA VAL A 111 26.92 -2.39 20.98
C VAL A 111 26.23 -1.11 20.51
N ILE A 112 24.97 -0.93 20.91
CA ILE A 112 24.21 0.29 20.63
C ILE A 112 24.72 1.37 21.58
N TYR A 113 25.51 2.30 21.04
CA TYR A 113 26.01 3.45 21.79
C TYR A 113 24.85 4.41 22.06
N ILE A 114 24.33 4.40 23.29
CA ILE A 114 23.38 5.40 23.77
C ILE A 114 24.20 6.48 24.47
N PRO A 115 24.39 7.67 23.87
CA PRO A 115 25.06 8.77 24.55
C PRO A 115 24.17 9.20 25.72
N THR A 116 24.59 8.91 26.95
CA THR A 116 24.14 9.70 28.10
C THR A 116 24.92 11.02 28.10
N GLU A 117 24.31 12.10 28.59
CA GLU A 117 24.66 13.52 28.35
C GLU A 117 26.07 14.01 28.79
N ALA A 118 27.03 13.12 29.04
CA ALA A 118 28.39 13.48 29.44
C ALA A 118 29.48 12.86 28.55
N GLY A 119 29.15 12.38 27.34
CA GLY A 119 30.11 12.15 26.26
C GLY A 119 31.15 11.04 26.49
N LEU A 120 31.10 10.30 27.59
CA LEU A 120 32.05 9.23 27.92
C LEU A 120 31.34 7.97 28.43
N PRO A 121 31.63 6.79 27.86
CA PRO A 121 31.14 5.52 28.37
C PRO A 121 31.66 5.25 29.78
N ILE A 122 30.74 5.05 30.72
CA ILE A 122 31.05 4.70 32.12
C ILE A 122 31.84 3.38 32.19
N LEU A 123 31.72 2.53 31.17
CA LEU A 123 32.45 1.27 31.03
C LEU A 123 33.92 1.45 30.58
N GLU A 124 34.31 2.65 30.11
CA GLU A 124 35.67 2.99 29.68
C GLU A 124 36.40 3.88 30.69
N ALA A 125 35.67 4.62 31.52
CA ALA A 125 36.21 5.49 32.57
C ALA A 125 37.06 4.75 33.62
N GLY A 126 36.92 3.43 33.75
CA GLY A 126 37.70 2.59 34.66
C GLY A 126 39.01 2.03 34.06
N ARG A 127 39.22 2.13 32.74
CA ARG A 127 40.41 1.54 32.09
C ARG A 127 41.59 2.50 32.19
N ARG A 128 42.12 2.70 33.41
CA ARG A 128 43.42 3.38 33.59
C ARG A 128 44.47 2.63 32.78
N ALA A 129 45.10 3.32 31.84
CA ALA A 129 46.25 2.82 31.12
C ALA A 129 47.35 2.46 32.13
N GLN A 130 47.71 1.18 32.20
CA GLN A 130 48.92 0.74 32.88
C GLN A 130 50.11 1.54 32.29
N PRO A 131 50.95 2.21 33.10
CA PRO A 131 52.13 2.85 32.56
C PRO A 131 53.04 1.78 31.97
N LEU A 132 53.44 1.93 30.70
CA LEU A 132 54.40 1.04 30.06
C LEU A 132 55.73 1.07 30.86
N PRO A 133 56.43 -0.08 31.01
CA PRO A 133 57.71 -0.11 31.70
C PRO A 133 58.75 0.70 30.90
N ARG A 134 59.53 1.55 31.60
CA ARG A 134 60.61 2.34 30.97
C ARG A 134 61.77 1.41 30.58
N PRO A 135 62.30 1.49 29.34
CA PRO A 135 63.22 0.49 28.78
C PRO A 135 64.72 0.68 29.13
N ASP A 136 65.10 1.02 30.36
CA ASP A 136 66.48 1.49 30.62
C ASP A 136 67.12 1.07 31.96
N ALA A 137 66.40 0.40 32.87
CA ALA A 137 66.88 0.27 34.26
C ALA A 137 67.78 -0.95 34.56
N ASP A 138 68.49 -1.51 33.58
CA ASP A 138 69.29 -2.73 33.81
C ASP A 138 70.68 -2.75 33.16
N LYS A 139 71.34 -1.59 33.05
CA LYS A 139 72.78 -1.54 32.71
C LYS A 139 73.57 -0.64 33.65
N LYS A 140 73.93 -1.17 34.82
CA LYS A 140 75.25 -0.97 35.47
C LYS A 140 75.32 -1.74 36.80
N LYS A 141 75.98 -2.89 36.76
CA LYS A 141 76.78 -3.43 37.88
C LYS A 141 78.01 -4.10 37.28
N ASP A 142 79.01 -3.26 37.02
CA ASP A 142 80.43 -3.57 37.13
C ASP A 142 81.01 -2.55 38.12
#